data_AF-A0A1C5AQJ2-F1
#
_entry.id   AF-A0A1C5AQJ2-F1
#
_cell.length_a   1.000
_cell.length_b   1.000
_cell.length_c   1.000
_cell.angle_alpha   90.00
_cell.angle_beta   90.00
_cell.angle_gamma   90.00
#
_symmetry.space_group_name_H-M   'P 1'
#
loop_
_entity.id
_entity.type
_entity.pdbx_description
1 polymer ?
#
loop_
_entity_poly.entity_id
_entity_poly.type
_entity_poly.pdbx_seq_one_letter_code
_entity_poly.pdbx_strand_id
1 'polypeptide(L)'
;MNGANAAASAGRTGHDEPVGALVTLDLPDDSPILGLPWIITVGPLGDPAEWEPVVCGPYERPHALALAEAVVADEQLLAVVEPLLPALSAEEIRGEIAASQLAAEDEEARIEAADLYGDFDEVLDEQEEPAAAVADRPEPPPVPAEAEVRAGFGRIAALLRGR
;
A
#
# COMPACT_ATOMS: atom_id res chain seq x y z
N MET A 1 37.76 -5.68 48.09
CA MET A 1 38.66 -6.14 46.99
C MET A 1 37.76 -6.45 45.81
N ASN A 2 37.35 -5.44 45.04
CA ASN A 2 38.02 -4.89 43.85
C ASN A 2 38.35 -5.96 42.80
N GLY A 3 37.70 -5.83 41.64
CA GLY A 3 37.99 -6.62 40.44
C GLY A 3 36.88 -6.47 39.40
N ALA A 4 36.83 -5.29 38.78
CA ALA A 4 36.01 -5.01 37.61
C ALA A 4 36.37 -5.95 36.45
N ASN A 5 35.38 -6.34 35.64
CA ASN A 5 35.61 -6.63 34.24
C ASN A 5 34.45 -6.07 33.42
N ALA A 6 34.69 -4.88 32.89
CA ALA A 6 33.93 -4.27 31.81
C ALA A 6 34.84 -4.27 30.57
N ALA A 7 34.35 -4.90 29.51
CA ALA A 7 34.67 -4.63 28.10
C ALA A 7 33.50 -5.27 27.32
N ALA A 8 32.56 -4.50 26.76
CA ALA A 8 32.68 -3.81 25.46
C ALA A 8 33.03 -4.84 24.35
N SER A 9 32.33 -4.99 23.23
CA SER A 9 31.31 -4.18 22.55
C SER A 9 30.93 -4.93 21.27
N ALA A 10 29.66 -4.94 20.89
CA ALA A 10 29.16 -4.94 19.50
C ALA A 10 27.63 -4.87 19.61
N GLY A 11 27.02 -3.70 19.55
CA GLY A 11 26.77 -3.06 18.25
C GLY A 11 25.54 -3.70 17.60
N ARG A 12 24.38 -3.63 18.27
CA ARG A 12 23.11 -4.04 17.67
C ARG A 12 22.53 -2.83 16.93
N THR A 13 23.24 -2.44 15.87
CA THR A 13 22.74 -1.52 14.84
C THR A 13 22.67 -2.33 13.55
N GLY A 14 21.65 -3.18 13.45
CA GLY A 14 21.15 -3.61 12.15
C GLY A 14 20.08 -2.62 11.75
N HIS A 15 20.48 -1.48 11.18
CA HIS A 15 19.61 -0.75 10.27
C HIS A 15 19.61 -1.52 8.95
N ASP A 16 18.45 -1.61 8.30
CA ASP A 16 18.12 -2.38 7.09
C ASP A 16 17.92 -3.89 7.28
N GLU A 17 16.96 -4.29 8.12
CA GLU A 17 16.15 -5.46 7.74
C GLU A 17 15.29 -5.05 6.53
N PRO A 18 15.29 -5.81 5.42
CA PRO A 18 14.52 -5.46 4.23
C PRO A 18 13.02 -5.50 4.55
N VAL A 19 12.40 -4.32 4.59
CA VAL A 19 10.96 -4.15 4.75
C VAL A 19 10.25 -4.59 3.47
N GLY A 20 9.12 -5.29 3.60
CA GLY A 20 8.24 -5.57 2.47
C GLY A 20 7.64 -4.29 1.86
N ALA A 21 6.84 -4.44 0.80
CA ALA A 21 6.22 -3.33 0.09
C ALA A 21 4.70 -3.34 0.26
N LEU A 22 4.15 -2.18 0.65
CA LEU A 22 2.71 -1.93 0.65
C LEU A 22 2.34 -1.01 -0.51
N VAL A 23 1.39 -1.43 -1.34
CA VAL A 23 0.85 -0.65 -2.45
C VAL A 23 -0.64 -0.44 -2.22
N THR A 24 -1.13 0.79 -2.40
CA THR A 24 -2.55 1.14 -2.33
C THR A 24 -2.84 2.24 -3.33
N LEU A 25 -4.11 2.34 -3.75
CA LEU A 25 -4.58 3.48 -4.53
C LEU A 25 -4.44 4.79 -3.73
N ASP A 26 -3.92 5.81 -4.39
CA ASP A 26 -4.00 7.20 -3.93
C ASP A 26 -5.33 7.79 -4.37
N LEU A 27 -6.20 8.09 -3.39
CA LEU A 27 -7.57 8.51 -3.62
C LEU A 27 -7.83 9.81 -2.84
N PRO A 28 -8.56 10.77 -3.42
CA PRO A 28 -9.05 11.93 -2.68
C PRO A 28 -9.88 11.52 -1.46
N ASP A 29 -9.79 12.29 -0.37
CA ASP A 29 -10.48 12.01 0.91
C ASP A 29 -12.01 11.89 0.80
N ASP A 30 -12.61 12.50 -0.23
CA ASP A 30 -14.04 12.47 -0.52
C ASP A 30 -14.44 11.41 -1.55
N SER A 31 -13.49 10.57 -1.99
CA SER A 31 -13.75 9.55 -2.98
C SER A 31 -14.77 8.52 -2.47
N PRO A 32 -15.86 8.26 -3.22
CA PRO A 32 -16.86 7.27 -2.83
C PRO A 32 -16.29 5.84 -2.78
N ILE A 33 -15.15 5.61 -3.43
CA ILE A 33 -14.42 4.33 -3.42
C ILE A 33 -13.88 4.02 -2.02
N LEU A 34 -13.56 5.03 -1.21
CA LEU A 34 -13.09 4.85 0.17
C LEU A 34 -14.11 4.12 1.04
N GLY A 35 -15.41 4.27 0.73
CA GLY A 35 -16.51 3.62 1.44
C GLY A 35 -16.83 2.19 0.97
N LEU A 36 -16.16 1.70 -0.08
CA LEU A 36 -16.30 0.30 -0.50
C LEU A 36 -15.58 -0.65 0.47
N PRO A 37 -15.89 -1.96 0.46
CA PRO A 37 -15.06 -2.95 1.13
C PRO A 37 -13.70 -3.07 0.43
N TRP A 38 -12.65 -3.46 1.15
CA TRP A 38 -11.28 -3.55 0.65
C TRP A 38 -10.71 -4.96 0.82
N ILE A 39 -9.84 -5.37 -0.08
CA ILE A 39 -9.09 -6.63 0.00
C ILE A 39 -7.60 -6.36 0.18
N ILE A 40 -6.89 -7.38 0.65
CA ILE A 40 -5.42 -7.41 0.67
C ILE A 40 -4.99 -8.58 -0.20
N THR A 41 -4.22 -8.32 -1.24
CA THR A 41 -3.55 -9.34 -2.05
C THR A 41 -2.09 -9.39 -1.62
N VAL A 42 -1.63 -10.51 -1.06
CA VAL A 42 -0.26 -10.70 -0.59
C VAL A 42 0.46 -11.68 -1.50
N GLY A 43 1.63 -11.29 -1.99
CA GLY A 43 2.47 -12.04 -2.92
C GLY A 43 3.96 -11.94 -2.59
N PRO A 44 4.82 -12.68 -3.32
CA PRO A 44 6.27 -12.53 -3.21
C PRO A 44 6.68 -11.12 -3.66
N LEU A 45 7.64 -10.51 -2.94
CA LEU A 45 8.18 -9.19 -3.31
C LEU A 45 9.06 -9.26 -4.57
N GLY A 46 9.73 -10.39 -4.78
CA GLY A 46 10.69 -10.60 -5.87
C GLY A 46 10.05 -11.21 -7.11
N ASP A 47 10.13 -12.54 -7.23
CA ASP A 47 9.60 -13.25 -8.39
C ASP A 47 8.09 -13.53 -8.21
N PRO A 48 7.20 -12.91 -9.01
CA PRO A 48 5.76 -13.13 -8.91
C PRO A 48 5.35 -14.59 -9.19
N ALA A 49 6.21 -15.43 -9.77
CA ALA A 49 5.95 -16.85 -10.01
C ALA A 49 6.44 -17.77 -8.86
N GLU A 50 7.05 -17.23 -7.81
CA GLU A 50 7.57 -18.03 -6.69
C GLU A 50 6.45 -18.80 -5.97
N TRP A 51 5.32 -18.14 -5.74
CA TRP A 51 4.12 -18.74 -5.16
C TRP A 51 2.87 -17.91 -5.46
N GLU A 52 1.71 -18.58 -5.39
CA GLU A 52 0.41 -18.00 -5.75
C GLU A 52 -0.09 -16.99 -4.71
N PRO A 53 -0.40 -15.74 -5.09
CA PRO A 53 -0.85 -14.72 -4.15
C PRO A 53 -2.08 -15.13 -3.33
N VAL A 54 -2.11 -14.71 -2.05
CA VAL A 54 -3.23 -14.93 -1.14
C VAL A 54 -4.09 -13.67 -1.08
N VAL A 55 -5.40 -13.81 -1.25
CA VAL A 55 -6.37 -12.72 -1.14
C VAL A 55 -7.15 -12.82 0.17
N CYS A 56 -7.09 -11.77 0.98
CA CYS A 56 -7.73 -11.65 2.29
C CYS A 56 -8.81 -10.56 2.29
N GLY A 57 -9.88 -10.75 3.07
CA GLY A 57 -10.95 -9.76 3.25
C GLY A 57 -12.36 -10.30 2.94
N PRO A 58 -13.36 -9.43 2.76
CA PRO A 58 -13.23 -7.96 2.70
C PRO A 58 -13.10 -7.29 4.08
N TYR A 59 -12.36 -6.18 4.15
CA TYR A 59 -12.15 -5.33 5.31
C TYR A 59 -12.67 -3.91 5.08
N GLU A 60 -12.74 -3.10 6.14
CA GLU A 60 -12.83 -1.65 6.00
C GLU A 60 -11.43 -1.11 5.67
N ARG A 61 -11.31 -0.03 4.89
CA ARG A 61 -10.02 0.50 4.44
C ARG A 61 -9.00 0.68 5.57
N PRO A 62 -9.32 1.30 6.72
CA PRO A 62 -8.34 1.48 7.79
C PRO A 62 -7.83 0.14 8.36
N HIS A 63 -8.71 -0.86 8.43
CA HIS A 63 -8.31 -2.20 8.87
C HIS A 63 -7.44 -2.91 7.83
N ALA A 64 -7.77 -2.79 6.54
CA ALA A 64 -6.99 -3.40 5.46
C ALA A 64 -5.55 -2.87 5.45
N LEU A 65 -5.39 -1.54 5.51
CA LEU A 65 -4.07 -0.89 5.52
C LEU A 65 -3.25 -1.29 6.75
N ALA A 66 -3.82 -1.20 7.95
CA ALA A 66 -3.10 -1.55 9.19
C ALA A 66 -2.68 -3.03 9.23
N LEU A 67 -3.52 -3.94 8.74
CA LEU A 67 -3.17 -5.37 8.66
C LEU A 67 -2.10 -5.63 7.61
N ALA A 68 -2.20 -5.02 6.43
CA ALA A 68 -1.22 -5.19 5.36
C ALA A 68 0.15 -4.62 5.75
N GLU A 69 0.17 -3.44 6.37
CA GLU A 69 1.38 -2.80 6.88
C GLU A 69 2.07 -3.66 7.94
N ALA A 70 1.31 -4.26 8.87
CA ALA A 70 1.87 -5.18 9.85
C ALA A 70 2.50 -6.43 9.21
N VAL A 71 1.88 -6.98 8.16
CA VAL A 71 2.41 -8.17 7.45
C VAL A 71 3.73 -7.84 6.74
N VAL A 72 3.80 -6.71 6.02
CA VAL A 72 5.01 -6.34 5.27
C VAL A 72 6.11 -5.73 6.14
N ALA A 73 5.79 -5.30 7.36
CA ALA A 73 6.78 -4.84 8.33
C ALA A 73 7.67 -5.98 8.84
N ASP A 74 7.11 -7.19 8.96
CA ASP A 74 7.81 -8.36 9.50
C ASP A 74 8.42 -9.27 8.41
N GLU A 75 7.96 -9.16 7.16
CA GLU A 75 8.31 -10.09 6.08
C GLU A 75 8.58 -9.39 4.74
N GLN A 76 9.44 -9.98 3.89
CA GLN A 76 9.74 -9.51 2.54
C GLN A 76 8.63 -9.88 1.55
N LEU A 77 7.46 -9.31 1.76
CA LEU A 77 6.24 -9.55 0.98
C LEU A 77 5.79 -8.30 0.26
N LEU A 78 5.09 -8.47 -0.86
CA LEU A 78 4.30 -7.41 -1.49
C LEU A 78 2.85 -7.55 -1.03
N ALA A 79 2.29 -6.50 -0.45
CA ALA A 79 0.87 -6.41 -0.16
C ALA A 79 0.24 -5.30 -1.00
N VAL A 80 -0.81 -5.64 -1.75
CA VAL A 80 -1.65 -4.68 -2.49
C VAL A 80 -2.98 -4.55 -1.78
N VAL A 81 -3.34 -3.32 -1.40
CA VAL A 81 -4.60 -3.00 -0.73
C VAL A 81 -5.49 -2.20 -1.68
N GLU A 82 -6.61 -2.80 -2.07
CA GLU A 82 -7.47 -2.27 -3.12
C GLU A 82 -8.96 -2.45 -2.81
N PRO A 83 -9.84 -1.58 -3.34
CA PRO A 83 -11.28 -1.67 -3.15
C PRO A 83 -11.85 -2.87 -3.91
N LEU A 84 -12.74 -3.61 -3.26
CA LEU A 84 -13.54 -4.67 -3.87
C LEU A 84 -14.77 -4.05 -4.57
N LEU A 85 -14.77 -4.07 -5.90
CA LEU A 85 -15.89 -3.60 -6.71
C LEU A 85 -17.06 -4.61 -6.68
N PRO A 86 -18.25 -4.25 -6.18
CA PRO A 86 -19.39 -5.16 -6.05
C PRO A 86 -20.18 -5.26 -7.35
N ALA A 87 -19.54 -5.69 -8.45
CA ALA A 87 -20.21 -5.87 -9.73
C ALA A 87 -21.28 -6.96 -9.65
N LEU A 88 -22.47 -6.67 -10.19
CA LEU A 88 -23.66 -7.52 -10.15
C LEU A 88 -23.89 -8.31 -11.45
N SER A 89 -23.13 -8.00 -12.50
CA SER A 89 -23.26 -8.67 -13.79
C SER A 89 -21.91 -8.81 -14.52
N ALA A 90 -21.87 -9.76 -15.44
CA ALA A 90 -20.70 -9.92 -16.31
C ALA A 90 -20.48 -8.72 -17.25
N GLU A 91 -21.52 -7.93 -17.54
CA GLU A 91 -21.39 -6.71 -18.35
C GLU A 91 -20.70 -5.60 -17.56
N GLU A 92 -21.08 -5.40 -16.30
CA GLU A 92 -20.39 -4.47 -15.40
C GLU A 92 -18.90 -4.83 -15.26
N ILE A 93 -18.59 -6.12 -15.05
CA ILE A 93 -17.20 -6.59 -14.98
C ILE A 93 -16.42 -6.26 -16.27
N ARG A 94 -17.02 -6.46 -17.44
CA ARG A 94 -16.37 -6.10 -18.71
C ARG A 94 -16.19 -4.60 -18.86
N GLY A 95 -17.12 -3.79 -18.35
CA GLY A 95 -16.99 -2.34 -18.27
C GLY A 95 -15.77 -1.91 -17.46
N GLU A 96 -15.58 -2.50 -16.27
CA GLU A 96 -14.40 -2.22 -15.42
C GLU A 96 -13.08 -2.64 -16.09
N ILE A 97 -13.07 -3.78 -16.79
CA ILE A 97 -11.90 -4.22 -17.57
C ILE A 97 -11.57 -3.19 -18.66
N ALA A 98 -12.57 -2.73 -19.42
CA ALA A 98 -12.36 -1.74 -20.47
C ALA A 98 -11.88 -0.39 -19.89
N ALA A 99 -12.43 0.04 -18.76
CA ALA A 99 -11.99 1.26 -18.07
C ALA A 99 -10.53 1.14 -17.59
N SER A 100 -10.14 -0.02 -17.05
CA SER A 100 -8.77 -0.29 -16.61
C SER A 100 -7.78 -0.30 -17.78
N GLN A 101 -8.16 -0.90 -18.91
CA GLN A 101 -7.34 -0.88 -20.13
C GLN A 101 -7.12 0.54 -20.64
N LEU A 102 -8.18 1.34 -20.69
CA LEU A 102 -8.08 2.74 -21.12
C LEU A 102 -7.21 3.58 -20.18
N ALA A 103 -7.30 3.35 -18.87
CA ALA A 103 -6.45 4.03 -17.89
C ALA A 103 -4.96 3.66 -18.05
N ALA A 104 -4.66 2.39 -18.35
CA ALA A 104 -3.29 1.96 -18.63
C ALA A 104 -2.72 2.61 -19.91
N GLU A 105 -3.52 2.72 -20.96
CA GLU A 105 -3.14 3.40 -22.20
C GLU A 105 -2.89 4.91 -21.98
N ASP A 106 -3.73 5.58 -21.18
CA ASP A 106 -3.55 7.01 -20.85
C ASP A 106 -2.28 7.24 -20.02
N GLU A 107 -1.98 6.36 -19.06
CA GLU A 107 -0.75 6.45 -18.27
C GLU A 107 0.50 6.22 -19.13
N GLU A 108 0.49 5.24 -20.05
CA GLU A 108 1.57 5.02 -21.00
C GLU A 108 1.80 6.26 -21.88
N ALA A 109 0.73 6.88 -22.38
CA ALA A 109 0.81 8.11 -23.17
C ALA A 109 1.36 9.30 -22.36
N ARG A 110 1.03 9.41 -21.07
CA ARG A 110 1.59 10.44 -20.18
C ARG A 110 3.08 10.23 -19.93
N ILE A 111 3.51 8.99 -19.72
CA ILE A 111 4.93 8.63 -19.56
C ILE A 111 5.69 8.95 -20.85
N GLU A 112 5.18 8.55 -22.03
CA GLU A 112 5.80 8.87 -23.32
C GLU A 112 5.89 10.38 -23.57
N ALA A 113 4.84 11.14 -23.21
CA ALA A 113 4.85 12.59 -23.31
C ALA A 113 5.88 13.22 -22.36
N ALA A 114 6.01 12.73 -21.12
CA ALA A 114 7.02 13.19 -20.18
C ALA A 114 8.44 12.91 -20.68
N ASP A 115 8.67 11.75 -21.31
CA ASP A 115 9.95 11.39 -21.93
C ASP A 115 10.26 12.24 -23.18
N LEU A 116 9.23 12.62 -23.96
CA LEU A 116 9.39 13.45 -25.17
C LEU A 116 9.65 14.93 -24.85
N TYR A 117 9.13 15.43 -23.73
CA TYR A 117 9.46 16.76 -23.17
C TYR A 117 10.65 16.71 -22.20
N GLY A 118 11.48 15.66 -22.32
CA GLY A 118 12.66 15.43 -21.50
C GLY A 118 13.53 16.67 -21.34
N ASP A 119 13.65 17.07 -20.08
CA ASP A 119 14.61 18.02 -19.50
C ASP A 119 14.20 19.52 -19.46
N PHE A 120 13.54 19.95 -18.37
CA PHE A 120 13.47 21.36 -17.95
C PHE A 120 14.63 21.75 -17.00
N ASP A 121 15.74 21.02 -16.98
CA ASP A 121 16.92 21.28 -16.13
C ASP A 121 17.89 22.31 -16.76
N GLU A 122 17.52 23.01 -17.84
CA GLU A 122 18.34 24.07 -18.45
C GLU A 122 17.97 25.52 -18.05
N VAL A 123 17.09 25.77 -17.08
CA VAL A 123 16.81 27.15 -16.58
C VAL A 123 16.54 27.32 -15.07
N LEU A 124 16.75 26.32 -14.22
CA LEU A 124 16.71 26.52 -12.76
C LEU A 124 18.13 26.75 -12.22
N ASP A 125 18.56 28.01 -12.33
CA ASP A 125 19.71 28.55 -11.61
C ASP A 125 19.66 28.16 -10.12
N GLU A 126 20.77 27.60 -9.64
CA GLU A 126 21.21 27.40 -8.26
C GLU A 126 20.37 28.13 -7.18
N GLN A 127 19.28 27.50 -6.74
CA GLN A 127 18.67 27.77 -5.44
C GLN A 127 18.66 26.43 -4.71
N GLU A 128 19.67 26.26 -3.86
CA GLU A 128 19.88 25.12 -2.98
C GLU A 128 18.62 24.90 -2.12
N GLU A 129 17.68 24.08 -2.60
CA GLU A 129 16.55 23.64 -1.79
C GLU A 129 17.12 22.89 -0.57
N PRO A 130 16.76 23.28 0.66
CA PRO A 130 17.23 22.56 1.83
C PRO A 130 16.74 21.12 1.69
N ALA A 131 17.68 20.17 1.80
CA ALA A 131 17.41 18.74 1.81
C ALA A 131 16.09 18.50 2.54
N ALA A 132 15.06 18.07 1.79
CA ALA A 132 13.73 17.83 2.32
C ALA A 132 13.92 17.01 3.60
N ALA A 133 13.67 17.66 4.74
CA ALA A 133 13.67 16.98 6.02
C ALA A 133 12.81 15.74 5.80
N VAL A 134 13.37 14.55 6.06
CA VAL A 134 12.63 13.28 6.01
C VAL A 134 11.32 13.57 6.74
N ALA A 135 10.25 13.76 5.98
CA ALA A 135 8.96 14.11 6.56
C ALA A 135 8.68 12.97 7.50
N ASP A 136 8.46 13.30 8.76
CA ASP A 136 8.16 12.35 9.84
C ASP A 136 7.07 11.43 9.30
N ARG A 137 7.47 10.23 8.87
CA ARG A 137 6.55 9.32 8.21
C ARG A 137 5.54 8.98 9.30
N PRO A 138 4.25 9.30 9.12
CA PRO A 138 3.28 9.13 10.19
C PRO A 138 3.40 7.70 10.73
N GLU A 139 3.46 7.58 12.06
CA GLU A 139 3.61 6.29 12.72
C GLU A 139 2.52 5.34 12.20
N PRO A 140 2.87 4.08 11.87
CA PRO A 140 1.90 3.11 11.38
C PRO A 140 0.66 3.07 12.29
N PRO A 141 -0.56 3.10 11.74
CA PRO A 141 -1.76 2.96 12.54
C PRO A 141 -1.70 1.64 13.33
N PRO A 142 -2.22 1.61 14.57
CA PRO A 142 -2.21 0.40 15.37
C PRO A 142 -3.00 -0.71 14.66
N VAL A 143 -2.48 -1.94 14.75
CA VAL A 143 -3.16 -3.12 14.23
C VAL A 143 -4.53 -3.26 14.93
N PRO A 144 -5.64 -3.37 14.17
CA PRO A 144 -6.97 -3.44 14.76
C PRO A 144 -7.15 -4.72 15.57
N ALA A 145 -7.93 -4.64 16.65
CA ALA A 145 -8.27 -5.82 17.43
C ALA A 145 -9.22 -6.75 16.64
N GLU A 146 -9.15 -8.06 16.90
CA GLU A 146 -10.00 -9.05 16.21
C GLU A 146 -11.50 -8.71 16.31
N ALA A 147 -11.94 -8.23 17.47
CA ALA A 147 -13.33 -7.82 17.69
C ALA A 147 -13.75 -6.64 16.79
N GLU A 148 -12.84 -5.70 16.51
CA GLU A 148 -13.09 -4.55 15.65
C GLU A 148 -13.20 -4.99 14.18
N VAL A 149 -12.28 -5.86 13.73
CA VAL A 149 -12.33 -6.46 12.40
C VAL A 149 -13.65 -7.24 12.21
N ARG A 150 -14.03 -8.05 13.20
CA ARG A 150 -15.28 -8.82 13.18
C ARG A 150 -16.52 -7.92 13.14
N ALA A 151 -16.51 -6.80 13.87
CA ALA A 151 -17.59 -5.81 13.80
C ALA A 151 -17.64 -5.13 12.41
N GLY A 152 -16.48 -4.85 11.81
CA GLY A 152 -16.35 -4.35 10.44
C GLY A 152 -17.01 -5.27 9.42
N PHE A 153 -16.79 -6.58 9.52
CA PHE A 153 -17.48 -7.56 8.65
C PHE A 153 -19.01 -7.44 8.74
N GLY A 154 -19.55 -7.17 9.92
CA GLY A 154 -20.99 -6.94 10.09
C GLY A 154 -21.49 -5.71 9.31
N ARG A 155 -20.73 -4.61 9.32
CA ARG A 155 -21.07 -3.38 8.57
C ARG A 155 -20.95 -3.58 7.06
N ILE A 156 -19.88 -4.25 6.60
CA ILE A 156 -19.68 -4.60 5.18
C ILE A 156 -20.82 -5.49 4.69
N ALA A 157 -21.20 -6.52 5.46
CA ALA A 157 -22.32 -7.38 5.11
C ALA A 157 -23.66 -6.62 5.03
N ALA A 158 -23.86 -5.56 5.82
CA ALA A 158 -25.03 -4.70 5.67
C ALA A 158 -24.95 -3.85 4.38
N LEU A 159 -23.78 -3.27 4.09
CA LEU A 159 -23.53 -2.50 2.87
C LEU A 159 -23.79 -3.32 1.60
N LEU A 160 -23.23 -4.53 1.53
CA LEU A 160 -23.34 -5.41 0.35
C LEU A 160 -24.75 -5.97 0.13
N ARG A 161 -25.60 -5.97 1.17
CA ARG A 161 -27.02 -6.35 1.05
C ARG A 161 -27.95 -5.20 0.72
N GLY A 162 -27.50 -3.96 0.94
CA GLY A 162 -28.32 -2.75 0.87
C GLY A 162 -28.21 -1.96 -0.43
N ARG A 163 -27.45 -2.47 -1.41
CA ARG A 163 -27.45 -1.95 -2.78
C ARG A 163 -28.43 -2.72 -3.65
#